data_AF-A0A553G156-F1
#
_entry.id   AF-A0A553G156-F1
#
_cell.length_a   1.000
_cell.length_b   1.000
_cell.length_c   1.000
_cell.angle_alpha   90.00
_cell.angle_beta   90.00
_cell.angle_gamma   90.00
#
_symmetry.space_group_name_H-M   'P 1'
#
loop_
_entity.id
_entity.type
_entity.pdbx_description
1 polymer ?
#
loop_
_entity_poly.entity_id
_entity_poly.type
_entity_poly.pdbx_seq_one_letter_code
_entity_poly.pdbx_strand_id
1 'polypeptide(L)'
;MSKTVDLSEESLESLQKQLMHDEHFNSIALPRLKMINAIRKQLDDQGQLHWKVKYSPVNRSENSVIISLLDPRKKFHFYYNIPLGLRLQLQLYLGDNTFNFFEAHPLLIKLGVIDEATYPVQATMNTLPHLVLSKRKDAFETSLLMADELSTDAILQSRLYQLLQSVFNKFNAPLQSIINGKHQL
;
A
#
# COMPACT_ATOMS: atom_id res chain seq x y z
N MET A 1 6.76 -16.50 12.73
CA MET A 1 7.14 -15.10 13.06
C MET A 1 6.97 -14.26 11.80
N SER A 2 6.27 -13.13 11.86
CA SER A 2 6.14 -12.21 10.72
C SER A 2 7.45 -11.46 10.51
N LYS A 3 7.88 -11.28 9.25
CA LYS A 3 9.04 -10.46 8.88
C LYS A 3 8.56 -9.21 8.14
N THR A 4 9.24 -8.09 8.40
CA THR A 4 9.04 -6.84 7.68
C THR A 4 10.39 -6.39 7.13
N VAL A 5 10.49 -6.25 5.81
CA VAL A 5 11.72 -5.84 5.09
C VAL A 5 11.39 -4.76 4.07
N ASP A 6 12.38 -4.03 3.59
CA ASP A 6 12.15 -3.04 2.53
C ASP A 6 11.81 -3.74 1.21
N LEU A 7 10.97 -3.12 0.38
CA LEU A 7 10.66 -3.65 -0.94
C LEU A 7 11.80 -3.32 -1.91
N SER A 8 12.82 -4.18 -1.92
CA SER A 8 13.97 -4.11 -2.82
C SER A 8 14.22 -5.46 -3.49
N GLU A 9 14.96 -5.45 -4.59
CA GLU A 9 15.34 -6.66 -5.31
C GLU A 9 16.12 -7.63 -4.42
N GLU A 10 17.11 -7.11 -3.68
CA GLU A 10 17.88 -7.85 -2.67
C GLU A 10 16.98 -8.49 -1.60
N SER A 11 15.99 -7.74 -1.10
CA SER A 11 15.06 -8.26 -0.09
C SER A 11 14.17 -9.36 -0.64
N LEU A 12 13.73 -9.24 -1.90
CA LEU A 12 12.93 -10.27 -2.57
C LEU A 12 13.73 -11.55 -2.84
N GLU A 13 14.99 -11.42 -3.27
CA GLU A 13 15.89 -12.57 -3.43
C GLU A 13 16.15 -13.28 -2.10
N SER A 14 16.40 -12.50 -1.04
CA SER A 14 16.60 -13.03 0.31
C SER A 14 15.35 -13.77 0.81
N LEU A 15 14.17 -13.20 0.61
CA LEU A 15 12.90 -13.86 0.95
C LEU A 15 12.68 -15.13 0.13
N GLN A 16 12.97 -15.13 -1.17
CA GLN A 16 12.85 -16.31 -2.03
C GLN A 16 13.77 -17.45 -1.57
N LYS A 17 15.02 -17.15 -1.22
CA LYS A 17 15.95 -18.15 -0.67
C LYS A 17 15.43 -18.73 0.65
N GLN A 18 14.94 -17.88 1.55
CA GLN A 18 14.43 -18.31 2.86
C GLN A 18 13.12 -19.09 2.78
N LEU A 19 12.29 -18.83 1.78
CA LEU A 19 10.94 -19.36 1.63
C LEU A 19 10.83 -20.29 0.41
N MET A 20 11.95 -20.85 -0.06
CA MET A 20 11.99 -21.64 -1.29
C MET A 20 11.06 -22.86 -1.27
N HIS A 21 10.69 -23.36 -0.08
CA HIS A 21 9.76 -24.49 0.11
C HIS A 21 8.31 -24.07 0.36
N ASP A 22 8.01 -22.76 0.45
CA ASP A 22 6.64 -22.27 0.61
C ASP A 22 6.00 -22.09 -0.78
N GLU A 23 5.23 -23.08 -1.21
CA GLU A 23 4.56 -23.07 -2.52
C GLU A 23 3.67 -21.83 -2.70
N HIS A 24 2.99 -21.39 -1.64
CA HIS A 24 2.15 -20.20 -1.70
C HIS A 24 2.99 -18.93 -1.88
N PHE A 25 4.15 -18.85 -1.20
CA PHE A 25 5.08 -17.75 -1.44
C PHE A 25 5.49 -17.71 -2.91
N ASN A 26 5.99 -18.84 -3.43
CA ASN A 26 6.55 -18.90 -4.78
C ASN A 26 5.50 -18.68 -5.89
N SER A 27 4.29 -19.22 -5.73
CA SER A 27 3.25 -19.16 -6.77
C SER A 27 2.34 -17.92 -6.69
N ILE A 28 2.23 -17.29 -5.52
CA ILE A 28 1.27 -16.18 -5.30
C ILE A 28 1.96 -14.92 -4.82
N ALA A 29 2.69 -14.99 -3.70
CA ALA A 29 3.22 -13.78 -3.07
C ALA A 29 4.39 -13.18 -3.85
N LEU A 30 5.35 -13.99 -4.27
CA LEU A 30 6.56 -13.55 -4.94
C LEU A 30 6.29 -12.89 -6.30
N PRO A 31 5.46 -13.44 -7.21
CA PRO A 31 5.14 -12.78 -8.47
C PRO A 31 4.48 -11.41 -8.26
N ARG A 32 3.58 -11.31 -7.26
CA ARG A 32 2.95 -10.04 -6.86
C ARG A 32 3.96 -9.03 -6.34
N LEU A 33 4.88 -9.49 -5.50
CA LEU A 33 5.93 -8.64 -4.95
C LEU A 33 6.89 -8.13 -6.04
N LYS A 34 7.24 -8.97 -7.01
CA LYS A 34 8.02 -8.57 -8.19
C LYS A 34 7.29 -7.49 -9.00
N MET A 35 6.01 -7.70 -9.30
CA MET A 35 5.18 -6.69 -9.98
C MET A 35 5.10 -5.38 -9.21
N ILE A 36 4.83 -5.42 -7.90
CA ILE A 36 4.74 -4.21 -7.07
C ILE A 36 6.11 -3.51 -6.97
N ASN A 37 7.22 -4.25 -6.90
CA ASN A 37 8.55 -3.66 -6.92
C ASN A 37 8.86 -2.98 -8.27
N ALA A 38 8.41 -3.58 -9.38
CA ALA A 38 8.57 -2.98 -10.70
C ALA A 38 7.75 -1.68 -10.81
N ILE A 39 6.51 -1.67 -10.30
CA ILE A 39 5.68 -0.46 -10.18
C ILE A 39 6.34 0.59 -9.28
N ARG A 40 6.89 0.18 -8.13
CA ARG A 40 7.63 1.07 -7.22
C ARG A 40 8.74 1.80 -7.97
N LYS A 41 9.56 1.10 -8.74
CA LYS A 41 10.64 1.69 -9.55
C LYS A 41 10.10 2.76 -10.54
N GLN A 42 8.88 2.62 -11.04
CA GLN A 42 8.22 3.62 -11.92
C GLN A 42 7.58 4.79 -11.15
N LEU A 43 7.46 4.69 -9.82
CA LEU A 43 6.84 5.68 -8.95
C LEU A 43 7.85 6.30 -7.97
N ASP A 44 9.14 5.95 -8.04
CA ASP A 44 10.18 6.40 -7.10
C ASP A 44 10.33 7.94 -7.08
N ASP A 45 9.92 8.64 -8.15
CA ASP A 45 9.92 10.11 -8.21
C ASP A 45 8.73 10.76 -7.46
N GLN A 46 7.71 9.99 -7.06
CA GLN A 46 6.49 10.52 -6.43
C GLN A 46 6.59 10.63 -4.89
N GLY A 47 7.55 11.42 -4.42
CA GLY A 47 7.66 11.86 -3.03
C GLY A 47 8.37 10.88 -2.08
N GLN A 48 8.49 11.28 -0.81
CA GLN A 48 9.15 10.50 0.25
C GLN A 48 8.30 9.30 0.71
N LEU A 49 8.13 8.32 -0.17
CA LEU A 49 7.42 7.07 0.11
C LEU A 49 8.41 5.98 0.51
N HIS A 50 8.08 5.25 1.58
CA HIS A 50 8.88 4.11 2.03
C HIS A 50 8.09 2.82 1.90
N TRP A 51 8.60 1.90 1.08
CA TRP A 51 7.91 0.67 0.69
C TRP A 51 8.47 -0.52 1.47
N LYS A 52 7.61 -1.25 2.16
CA LYS A 52 7.97 -2.43 2.95
C LYS A 52 7.09 -3.62 2.61
N VAL A 53 7.65 -4.81 2.72
CA VAL A 53 6.94 -6.08 2.64
C VAL A 53 6.77 -6.63 4.03
N LYS A 54 5.53 -6.90 4.43
CA LYS A 54 5.19 -7.73 5.59
C LYS A 54 4.84 -9.13 5.09
N TYR A 55 5.57 -10.14 5.54
CA TYR A 55 5.30 -11.54 5.20
C TYR A 55 5.33 -12.46 6.42
N SER A 56 4.34 -13.35 6.48
CA SER A 56 4.18 -14.41 7.46
C SER A 56 3.76 -15.69 6.72
N PRO A 57 4.56 -16.78 6.78
CA PRO A 57 4.17 -18.05 6.18
C PRO A 57 2.97 -18.68 6.92
N VAL A 58 2.79 -18.33 8.20
CA VAL A 58 1.73 -18.86 9.09
C VAL A 58 0.44 -18.07 8.97
N ASN A 59 0.52 -16.73 8.97
CA ASN A 59 -0.64 -15.85 8.90
C ASN A 59 -0.70 -15.10 7.57
N ARG A 60 -1.12 -15.80 6.51
CA ARG A 60 -1.12 -15.28 5.14
C ARG A 60 -2.05 -14.08 4.93
N SER A 61 -3.08 -13.92 5.77
CA SER A 61 -3.96 -12.74 5.71
C SER A 61 -3.27 -11.44 6.13
N GLU A 62 -2.15 -11.51 6.84
CA GLU A 62 -1.34 -10.35 7.20
C GLU A 62 -0.29 -9.98 6.16
N ASN A 63 -0.15 -10.77 5.09
CA ASN A 63 0.85 -10.52 4.07
C ASN A 63 0.44 -9.31 3.25
N SER A 64 1.30 -8.29 3.20
CA SER A 64 0.99 -7.06 2.49
C SER A 64 2.25 -6.28 2.10
N VAL A 65 2.08 -5.36 1.16
CA VAL A 65 3.01 -4.26 0.93
C VAL A 65 2.48 -3.03 1.65
N ILE A 66 3.32 -2.43 2.49
CA ILE A 66 3.03 -1.21 3.24
C ILE A 66 3.84 -0.07 2.61
N ILE A 67 3.17 1.05 2.31
CA ILE A 67 3.76 2.20 1.64
C ILE A 67 3.53 3.41 2.53
N SER A 68 4.53 3.76 3.33
CA SER A 68 4.41 4.83 4.32
C SER A 68 4.85 6.16 3.74
N LEU A 69 4.11 7.23 4.02
CA LEU A 69 4.63 8.58 3.90
C LEU A 69 5.57 8.85 5.08
N LEU A 70 6.77 9.34 4.81
CA LEU A 70 7.70 9.71 5.88
C LEU A 70 7.21 10.95 6.64
N ASP A 71 7.08 10.81 7.96
CA ASP A 71 6.96 11.93 8.89
C ASP A 71 8.25 12.05 9.72
N PRO A 72 9.09 13.07 9.46
CA PRO A 72 10.31 13.31 10.23
C PRO A 72 10.07 13.48 11.74
N ARG A 73 8.88 13.95 12.13
CA ARG A 73 8.50 14.19 13.52
C ARG A 73 7.85 12.97 14.19
N LYS A 74 7.58 11.91 13.43
CA LYS A 74 6.92 10.67 13.89
C LYS A 74 5.61 10.92 14.66
N LYS A 75 4.87 11.96 14.28
CA LYS A 75 3.55 12.30 14.84
C LYS A 75 2.42 11.60 14.09
N PHE A 76 2.60 11.43 12.78
CA PHE A 76 1.64 10.83 11.90
C PHE A 76 2.22 9.55 11.31
N HIS A 77 1.37 8.52 11.24
CA HIS A 77 1.65 7.32 10.48
C HIS A 77 0.60 7.17 9.38
N PHE A 78 0.87 7.80 8.24
CA PHE A 78 0.04 7.66 7.05
C PHE A 78 0.67 6.59 6.17
N TYR A 79 -0.10 5.55 5.86
CA TYR A 79 0.39 4.48 5.01
C TYR A 79 -0.71 3.90 4.14
N TYR A 80 -0.29 3.50 2.95
CA TYR A 80 -1.08 2.65 2.08
C TYR A 80 -0.77 1.20 2.37
N ASN A 81 -1.77 0.33 2.28
CA ASN A 81 -1.61 -1.11 2.42
C ASN A 81 -2.16 -1.82 1.19
N ILE A 82 -1.38 -2.76 0.66
CA ILE A 82 -1.72 -3.61 -0.48
C ILE A 82 -1.62 -5.07 -0.01
N PRO A 83 -2.72 -5.73 0.37
CA PRO A 83 -2.70 -7.13 0.79
C PRO A 83 -2.23 -8.07 -0.34
N LEU A 84 -1.33 -8.99 -0.05
CA LEU A 84 -0.86 -10.01 -0.99
C LEU A 84 -1.82 -11.20 -1.11
N GLY A 85 -3.02 -11.10 -0.55
CA GLY A 85 -4.11 -12.07 -0.67
C GLY A 85 -4.81 -12.02 -2.04
N LEU A 86 -5.77 -12.92 -2.30
CA LEU A 86 -6.41 -13.06 -3.62
C LEU A 86 -7.08 -11.78 -4.14
N ARG A 87 -7.52 -10.90 -3.24
CA ARG A 87 -8.10 -9.60 -3.59
C ARG A 87 -7.14 -8.51 -3.12
N LEU A 88 -6.55 -7.83 -4.10
CA LEU A 88 -5.76 -6.64 -3.84
C LEU A 88 -6.73 -5.49 -3.52
N GLN A 89 -6.57 -4.93 -2.33
CA GLN A 89 -7.33 -3.77 -1.87
C GLN A 89 -6.34 -2.72 -1.40
N LEU A 90 -6.25 -1.61 -2.12
CA LEU A 90 -5.52 -0.45 -1.66
C LEU A 90 -6.31 0.24 -0.54
N GLN A 91 -5.69 0.31 0.62
CA GLN A 91 -6.25 0.91 1.83
C GLN A 91 -5.36 2.07 2.25
N LEU A 92 -5.95 3.17 2.73
CA LEU A 92 -5.22 4.25 3.37
C LEU A 92 -5.57 4.29 4.85
N TYR A 93 -4.54 4.12 5.67
CA TYR A 93 -4.63 4.21 7.12
C TYR A 93 -4.13 5.58 7.57
N LEU A 94 -4.85 6.17 8.52
CA LEU A 94 -4.54 7.47 9.08
C LEU A 94 -4.30 7.34 10.59
N GLY A 95 -3.03 7.39 11.03
CA GLY A 95 -2.66 7.49 12.45
C GLY A 95 -1.99 6.25 13.06
N ASP A 96 -1.49 6.42 14.28
CA ASP A 96 -1.10 5.36 15.21
C ASP A 96 -2.04 5.34 16.43
N ASN A 97 -1.71 4.58 17.48
CA ASN A 97 -2.51 4.48 18.71
C ASN A 97 -2.72 5.82 19.46
N THR A 98 -2.10 6.93 19.02
CA THR A 98 -2.17 8.25 19.67
C THR A 98 -2.80 9.35 18.82
N PHE A 99 -2.89 9.21 17.49
CA PHE A 99 -3.55 10.18 16.60
C PHE A 99 -4.74 9.52 15.90
N ASN A 100 -5.96 9.96 16.23
CA ASN A 100 -7.16 9.21 15.90
C ASN A 100 -7.64 9.53 14.48
N PHE A 101 -7.91 8.50 13.67
CA PHE A 101 -8.49 8.61 12.32
C PHE A 101 -9.70 9.57 12.26
N PHE A 102 -10.44 9.69 13.36
CA PHE A 102 -11.55 10.62 13.55
C PHE A 102 -11.19 12.12 13.47
N GLU A 103 -9.93 12.51 13.66
CA GLU A 103 -9.48 13.90 13.49
C GLU A 103 -9.06 14.17 12.04
N ALA A 104 -8.38 13.22 11.40
CA ALA A 104 -7.93 13.35 10.02
C ALA A 104 -9.08 13.27 9.01
N HIS A 105 -10.06 12.38 9.23
CA HIS A 105 -11.13 12.13 8.26
C HIS A 105 -12.03 13.36 7.98
N PRO A 106 -12.59 14.05 9.00
CA PRO A 106 -13.36 15.28 8.78
C PRO A 106 -12.50 16.40 8.17
N LEU A 107 -11.22 16.46 8.51
CA LEU A 107 -10.29 17.44 7.92
C LEU A 107 -10.11 17.21 6.42
N LEU A 108 -9.93 15.95 5.99
CA LEU A 108 -9.81 15.60 4.56
C LEU A 108 -11.08 15.93 3.78
N ILE A 109 -12.27 15.74 4.38
CA ILE A 109 -13.55 16.16 3.79
C ILE A 109 -13.61 17.68 3.68
N LYS A 110 -13.32 18.40 4.78
CA LYS A 110 -13.34 19.87 4.82
C LYS A 110 -12.40 20.51 3.79
N LEU A 111 -11.25 19.89 3.54
CA LEU A 111 -10.28 20.33 2.54
C LEU A 111 -10.66 19.94 1.10
N GLY A 112 -11.80 19.27 0.88
CA GLY A 112 -12.24 18.82 -0.44
C GLY A 112 -11.37 17.72 -1.04
N VAL A 113 -10.53 17.06 -0.24
CA VAL A 113 -9.64 16.00 -0.69
C VAL A 113 -10.45 14.74 -1.00
N ILE A 114 -11.43 14.44 -0.15
CA ILE A 114 -12.35 13.32 -0.31
C ILE A 114 -13.79 13.77 -0.19
N ASP A 115 -14.65 13.10 -0.95
CA ASP A 115 -16.09 13.07 -0.73
C ASP A 115 -16.42 11.79 0.05
N GLU A 116 -17.23 11.93 1.10
CA GLU A 116 -17.61 10.85 2.02
C GLU A 116 -18.32 9.71 1.29
N ALA A 117 -19.12 10.03 0.26
CA ALA A 117 -19.81 9.01 -0.53
C ALA A 117 -18.85 8.21 -1.44
N THR A 118 -17.71 8.81 -1.81
CA THR A 118 -16.74 8.23 -2.75
C THR A 118 -15.76 7.28 -2.06
N TYR A 119 -15.30 7.60 -0.85
CA TYR A 119 -14.31 6.80 -0.10
C TYR A 119 -14.87 6.34 1.24
N PRO A 120 -15.48 5.14 1.30
CA PRO A 120 -16.08 4.67 2.54
C PRO A 120 -14.99 4.32 3.58
N VAL A 121 -15.27 4.70 4.83
CA VAL A 121 -14.51 4.25 6.00
C VAL A 121 -14.94 2.84 6.37
N GLN A 122 -13.96 1.95 6.58
CA GLN A 122 -14.20 0.62 7.15
C GLN A 122 -13.51 0.48 8.50
N ALA A 123 -14.27 0.03 9.50
CA ALA A 123 -13.77 -0.33 10.82
C ALA A 123 -14.50 -1.59 11.31
N THR A 124 -13.78 -2.48 11.99
CA THR A 124 -14.35 -3.63 12.70
C THR A 124 -13.71 -3.69 14.08
N MET A 125 -14.25 -4.52 14.99
CA MET A 125 -13.67 -4.68 16.33
C MET A 125 -12.17 -5.07 16.32
N ASN A 126 -11.69 -5.67 15.23
CA ASN A 126 -10.32 -6.18 15.12
C ASN A 126 -9.44 -5.40 14.12
N THR A 127 -9.98 -4.37 13.44
CA THR A 127 -9.26 -3.66 12.38
C THR A 127 -9.36 -2.16 12.56
N LEU A 128 -8.20 -1.48 12.52
CA LEU A 128 -8.12 -0.02 12.55
C LEU A 128 -9.00 0.61 11.45
N PRO A 129 -9.68 1.75 11.74
CA PRO A 129 -10.39 2.52 10.73
C PRO A 129 -9.48 2.88 9.55
N HIS A 130 -9.96 2.67 8.34
CA HIS A 130 -9.22 2.98 7.12
C HIS A 130 -10.14 3.36 5.97
N LEU A 131 -9.60 4.10 5.02
CA LEU A 131 -10.27 4.41 3.75
C LEU A 131 -10.02 3.29 2.74
N VAL A 132 -11.08 2.82 2.10
CA VAL A 132 -10.97 1.85 1.01
C VAL A 132 -10.86 2.59 -0.31
N LEU A 133 -9.67 2.55 -0.92
CA LEU A 133 -9.37 3.32 -2.13
C LEU A 133 -9.62 2.54 -3.43
N SER A 134 -9.83 1.23 -3.34
CA SER A 134 -10.20 0.37 -4.47
C SER A 134 -11.24 -0.66 -4.03
N LYS A 135 -12.25 -0.89 -4.86
CA LYS A 135 -13.34 -1.83 -4.53
C LYS A 135 -12.90 -3.26 -4.84
N ARG A 136 -13.39 -4.22 -4.04
CA ARG A 136 -13.12 -5.68 -4.04
C ARG A 136 -13.13 -6.43 -5.38
N LYS A 137 -13.53 -5.81 -6.50
CA LYS A 137 -13.76 -6.46 -7.80
C LYS A 137 -12.60 -6.35 -8.77
N ASP A 138 -11.51 -5.68 -8.41
CA ASP A 138 -10.34 -5.57 -9.28
C ASP A 138 -9.47 -6.83 -9.11
N ALA A 139 -10.01 -7.97 -9.53
CA ALA A 139 -9.20 -9.13 -9.84
C ALA A 139 -8.22 -8.67 -10.92
N PHE A 140 -6.96 -8.55 -10.55
CA PHE A 140 -5.90 -8.22 -11.51
C PHE A 140 -5.99 -9.16 -12.69
N GLU A 141 -5.69 -8.61 -13.87
CA GLU A 141 -5.45 -9.42 -15.06
C GLU A 141 -4.43 -10.49 -14.68
N THR A 142 -4.92 -11.73 -14.59
CA THR A 142 -4.16 -12.84 -14.01
C THR A 142 -2.88 -13.10 -14.82
N SER A 143 -2.86 -12.65 -16.07
CA SER A 143 -1.72 -12.60 -16.98
C SER A 143 -0.53 -11.79 -16.46
N LEU A 144 -0.76 -10.59 -15.91
CA LEU A 144 0.33 -9.72 -15.38
C LEU A 144 0.93 -10.27 -14.08
N LEU A 145 0.12 -11.02 -13.31
CA LEU A 145 0.55 -11.63 -12.05
C LEU A 145 1.42 -12.87 -12.23
N MET A 146 1.47 -13.46 -13.44
CA MET A 146 2.21 -14.68 -13.72
C MET A 146 3.38 -14.49 -14.70
N ALA A 147 3.65 -13.25 -15.10
CA ALA A 147 4.79 -12.94 -15.95
C ALA A 147 6.08 -12.94 -15.12
N ASP A 148 7.07 -13.74 -15.54
CA ASP A 148 8.39 -13.80 -14.90
C ASP A 148 9.16 -12.48 -15.03
N GLU A 149 8.94 -11.77 -16.14
CA GLU A 149 9.44 -10.42 -16.40
C GLU A 149 8.31 -9.54 -16.93
N LEU A 150 8.23 -8.31 -16.42
CA LEU A 150 7.26 -7.31 -16.85
C LEU A 150 7.98 -6.20 -17.59
N SER A 151 7.61 -5.99 -18.85
CA SER A 151 8.06 -4.81 -19.60
C SER A 151 7.56 -3.52 -18.95
N THR A 152 8.32 -2.43 -19.10
CA THR A 152 7.90 -1.10 -18.63
C THR A 152 6.52 -0.72 -19.18
N ASP A 153 6.26 -0.97 -20.46
CA ASP A 153 4.97 -0.65 -21.08
C ASP A 153 3.82 -1.44 -20.43
N ALA A 154 4.01 -2.73 -20.15
CA ALA A 154 3.01 -3.53 -19.45
C ALA A 154 2.75 -3.02 -18.01
N ILE A 155 3.79 -2.50 -17.34
CA ILE A 155 3.66 -1.90 -16.01
C ILE A 155 2.86 -0.60 -16.06
N LEU A 156 3.20 0.31 -16.99
CA LEU A 156 2.54 1.60 -17.12
C LEU A 156 1.07 1.46 -17.56
N GLN A 157 0.77 0.45 -18.37
CA GLN A 157 -0.59 0.10 -18.76
C GLN A 157 -1.34 -0.67 -17.66
N SER A 158 -0.63 -1.17 -16.64
CA SER A 158 -1.26 -1.94 -15.58
C SER A 158 -2.23 -1.07 -14.77
N ARG A 159 -3.38 -1.66 -14.45
CA ARG A 159 -4.39 -1.00 -13.62
C ARG A 159 -3.89 -0.66 -12.21
N LEU A 160 -2.95 -1.43 -11.67
CA LEU A 160 -2.35 -1.14 -10.35
C LEU A 160 -1.53 0.14 -10.40
N TYR A 161 -0.70 0.29 -11.43
CA TYR A 161 0.10 1.49 -11.62
C TYR A 161 -0.80 2.71 -11.71
N GLN A 162 -1.81 2.67 -12.60
CA GLN A 162 -2.76 3.78 -12.78
C GLN A 162 -3.52 4.12 -11.48
N LEU A 163 -3.96 3.09 -10.74
CA LEU A 163 -4.62 3.28 -9.45
C LEU A 163 -3.69 3.93 -8.43
N LEU A 164 -2.47 3.41 -8.27
CA LEU A 164 -1.49 3.93 -7.32
C LEU A 164 -1.09 5.36 -7.67
N GLN A 165 -0.80 5.63 -8.94
CA GLN A 165 -0.47 6.97 -9.43
C GLN A 165 -1.62 7.95 -9.16
N SER A 166 -2.86 7.58 -9.49
CA SER A 166 -4.04 8.41 -9.23
C SER A 166 -4.21 8.71 -7.74
N VAL A 167 -4.07 7.69 -6.89
CA VAL A 167 -4.18 7.83 -5.43
C VAL A 167 -3.05 8.69 -4.88
N PHE A 168 -1.80 8.44 -5.25
CA PHE A 168 -0.67 9.22 -4.76
C PHE A 168 -0.77 10.69 -5.15
N ASN A 169 -1.13 10.98 -6.40
CA ASN A 169 -1.36 12.35 -6.85
C ASN A 169 -2.44 13.06 -6.04
N LYS A 170 -3.51 12.34 -5.68
CA LYS A 170 -4.64 12.90 -4.93
C LYS A 170 -4.36 13.10 -3.44
N PHE A 171 -3.68 12.14 -2.82
CA PHE A 171 -3.58 12.06 -1.35
C PHE A 171 -2.23 12.47 -0.80
N ASN A 172 -1.11 12.31 -1.51
CA ASN A 172 0.22 12.55 -0.92
C ASN A 172 0.41 14.01 -0.53
N ALA A 173 0.08 14.96 -1.41
CA ALA A 173 0.27 16.38 -1.13
C ALA A 173 -0.57 16.89 0.07
N PRO A 174 -1.88 16.58 0.17
CA PRO A 174 -2.66 16.91 1.37
C PRO A 174 -2.12 16.28 2.65
N LEU A 175 -1.74 14.99 2.63
CA LEU A 175 -1.19 14.30 3.80
C LEU A 175 0.16 14.89 4.23
N GLN A 176 1.03 15.24 3.28
CA GLN A 176 2.27 15.97 3.57
C GLN A 176 2.01 17.36 4.14
N SER A 177 0.95 18.05 3.72
CA SER A 177 0.55 19.34 4.29
C SER A 177 0.18 19.20 5.78
N ILE A 178 -0.52 18.12 6.14
CA ILE A 178 -0.85 17.76 7.53
C ILE A 178 0.43 17.43 8.31
N ILE A 179 1.30 16.55 7.79
CA ILE A 179 2.60 16.22 8.40
C ILE A 179 3.42 17.48 8.68
N ASN A 180 3.41 18.41 7.73
CA ASN A 180 4.17 19.64 7.84
C ASN A 180 3.55 20.67 8.81
N GLY A 181 2.33 20.43 9.30
CA GLY A 181 1.62 21.33 10.21
C GLY A 181 1.07 22.59 9.53
N LYS A 182 0.88 22.57 8.20
CA LYS A 182 0.27 23.68 7.45
C LYS A 182 -1.23 23.81 7.72
N HIS A 183 -1.86 22.74 8.17
CA HIS A 183 -3.23 22.75 8.66
C HIS A 183 -3.17 22.56 10.18
N GLN A 184 -3.55 23.60 10.91
CA GLN A 184 -3.83 23.48 12.34
C GLN A 184 -5.18 22.78 12.50
N LEU A 185 -5.22 21.78 13.38
CA LEU A 185 -6.46 21.18 13.87
C LEU A 185 -7.15 22.17 14.83
#